data_AF-A0A2M9HT45-F1
#
_entry.id   AF-A0A2M9HT45-F1
#
_cell.length_a   1.000
_cell.length_b   1.000
_cell.length_c   1.000
_cell.angle_alpha   90.00
_cell.angle_beta   90.00
_cell.angle_gamma   90.00
#
_symmetry.space_group_name_H-M   'P 1'
#
loop_
_entity.id
_entity.type
_entity.pdbx_description
1 polymer ?
#
loop_
_entity_poly.entity_id
_entity_poly.type
_entity_poly.pdbx_seq_one_letter_code
_entity_poly.pdbx_strand_id
1 'polypeptide(L)' 'MSATESALPPLMSIQDMMEHTGKSYSLVSKWSSGARECPYGPPVRNGKFIMGWRPEVVAAVDERNTYSIADYLYGKAGK' A
#
# COMPACT_ATOMS: atom_id res chain seq x y z
N MET A 1 28.31 14.02 -10.52
CA MET A 1 27.23 13.59 -9.62
C MET A 1 25.93 13.91 -10.33
N SER A 2 25.39 12.96 -11.10
CA SER A 2 24.21 13.20 -11.91
C SER A 2 22.99 13.28 -11.00
N ALA A 3 22.27 14.39 -11.09
CA ALA A 3 20.94 14.56 -10.53
C ALA A 3 20.03 13.52 -11.18
N THR A 4 19.65 12.47 -10.44
CA THR A 4 18.55 11.62 -10.84
C THR A 4 17.27 12.40 -10.60
N GLU A 5 16.61 12.71 -11.72
CA GLU A 5 15.27 13.28 -11.81
C GLU A 5 14.38 12.89 -10.65
N SER A 6 13.69 13.89 -10.12
CA SER A 6 12.54 13.74 -9.22
C SER A 6 11.37 13.10 -10.01
N ALA A 7 11.54 11.85 -10.42
CA ALA A 7 10.47 11.00 -10.89
C ALA A 7 9.82 10.40 -9.63
N LEU A 8 8.53 10.68 -9.44
CA LEU A 8 7.74 10.02 -8.41
C LEU A 8 8.03 8.51 -8.44
N PRO A 9 8.16 7.85 -7.27
CA PRO A 9 8.48 6.43 -7.24
C PRO A 9 7.45 5.66 -8.09
N PRO A 10 7.89 4.64 -8.84
CA PRO A 10 7.00 3.86 -9.68
C PRO A 10 5.86 3.29 -8.83
N LEU A 11 4.64 3.33 -9.37
CA LEU A 11 3.47 2.80 -8.68
C LEU A 11 3.65 1.29 -8.45
N MET A 12 3.23 0.81 -7.27
CA MET A 12 3.22 -0.61 -6.97
C MET A 12 2.15 -1.29 -7.80
N SER A 13 2.56 -2.23 -8.64
CA SER A 13 1.67 -3.06 -9.44
C SER A 13 0.92 -4.07 -8.57
N ILE A 14 0.03 -4.86 -9.19
CA ILE A 14 -0.63 -5.98 -8.51
C ILE A 14 0.41 -7.01 -8.03
N GLN A 15 1.47 -7.27 -8.80
CA GLN A 15 2.52 -8.23 -8.41
C GLN A 15 3.30 -7.71 -7.22
N ASP A 16 3.72 -6.44 -7.25
CA ASP A 16 4.45 -5.82 -6.12
C ASP A 16 3.61 -5.84 -4.85
N MET A 17 2.30 -5.58 -4.97
CA MET A 17 1.38 -5.69 -3.83
C MET A 17 1.24 -7.12 -3.31
N MET A 18 1.28 -8.13 -4.18
CA MET A 18 1.26 -9.53 -3.74
C MET A 18 2.53 -9.88 -2.98
N GLU A 19 3.69 -9.48 -3.49
CA GLU A 19 4.99 -9.71 -2.86
C GLU A 19 5.09 -8.98 -1.52
N HIS A 20 4.66 -7.71 -1.49
CA HIS A 20 4.67 -6.88 -0.29
C HIS A 20 3.75 -7.38 0.82
N THR A 21 2.52 -7.76 0.46
CA THR A 21 1.50 -8.14 1.46
C THR A 21 1.45 -9.65 1.73
N GLY A 22 2.16 -10.46 0.93
CA GLY A 22 2.09 -11.92 0.92
C GLY A 22 0.70 -12.45 0.55
N LYS A 23 -0.15 -11.65 -0.11
CA LYS A 23 -1.52 -12.04 -0.45
C LYS A 23 -1.63 -12.59 -1.87
N SER A 24 -2.64 -13.46 -2.06
CA SER A 24 -2.93 -14.04 -3.37
C SER A 24 -3.36 -12.99 -4.41
N TYR A 25 -3.05 -13.26 -5.69
CA TYR A 25 -3.48 -12.44 -6.83
C TYR A 25 -5.00 -12.14 -6.82
N SER A 26 -5.82 -13.14 -6.53
CA SER A 26 -7.29 -12.99 -6.50
C SER A 26 -7.73 -11.91 -5.49
N LEU A 27 -7.06 -11.82 -4.34
CA LEU A 27 -7.36 -10.82 -3.33
C LEU A 27 -6.95 -9.42 -3.79
N VAL A 28 -5.72 -9.27 -4.29
CA VAL A 28 -5.18 -7.99 -4.75
C VAL A 28 -5.96 -7.49 -5.99
N SER A 29 -6.41 -8.39 -6.85
CA SER A 29 -7.28 -8.06 -8.00
C SER A 29 -8.66 -7.54 -7.57
N LYS A 30 -9.23 -8.07 -6.47
CA LYS A 30 -10.47 -7.54 -5.87
C LYS A 30 -10.28 -6.14 -5.28
N TRP A 31 -9.13 -5.86 -4.67
CA TRP A 31 -8.75 -4.52 -4.24
C TRP A 31 -8.63 -3.55 -5.41
N SER A 32 -7.98 -4.02 -6.48
CA SER A 32 -7.77 -3.29 -7.72
C SER A 32 -9.10 -2.86 -8.36
N SER A 33 -10.01 -3.82 -8.55
CA SER A 33 -11.33 -3.61 -9.16
C SER A 33 -12.31 -2.83 -8.27
N GLY A 34 -12.06 -2.75 -6.96
CA GLY A 34 -12.99 -2.18 -5.99
C GLY A 34 -14.08 -3.16 -5.55
N ALA A 35 -14.01 -4.43 -5.97
CA ALA A 35 -14.90 -5.49 -5.49
C ALA A 35 -14.69 -5.81 -3.99
N ARG A 36 -13.53 -5.44 -3.44
CA ARG A 36 -13.23 -5.51 -2.01
C ARG A 36 -12.50 -4.26 -1.56
N GLU A 37 -12.78 -3.82 -0.35
CA GLU A 37 -12.06 -2.73 0.28
C GLU A 37 -10.57 -3.06 0.40
N CYS A 38 -9.73 -2.13 -0.04
CA CYS A 38 -8.28 -2.23 0.01
C CYS A 38 -7.79 -1.52 1.27
N PRO A 39 -7.04 -2.19 2.16
CA PRO A 39 -6.51 -1.54 3.36
C PRO A 39 -5.52 -0.41 3.03
N TYR A 40 -4.91 -0.47 1.84
CA TYR A 40 -3.95 0.51 1.32
C TYR A 40 -4.60 1.65 0.52
N GLY A 41 -5.93 1.77 0.58
CA GLY A 41 -6.68 2.75 -0.18
C GLY A 41 -6.87 2.37 -1.66
N PRO A 42 -7.59 3.23 -2.42
CA PRO A 42 -7.90 2.98 -3.81
C PRO A 42 -6.61 3.04 -4.67
N PRO A 43 -6.46 2.17 -5.68
CA PRO A 43 -5.35 2.26 -6.61
C PRO A 43 -5.46 3.53 -7.46
N VAL A 44 -4.33 4.05 -7.90
CA VAL A 44 -4.23 5.07 -8.93
C VAL A 44 -4.78 4.50 -10.23
N ARG A 45 -5.70 5.23 -10.84
CA ARG A 45 -6.32 4.88 -12.12
C ARG A 45 -6.04 5.96 -13.15
N ASN A 46 -5.77 5.55 -14.39
CA ASN A 46 -5.77 6.44 -15.54
C ASN A 46 -6.97 6.07 -16.43
N GLY A 47 -8.07 6.78 -16.25
CA GLY A 47 -9.36 6.42 -16.84
C GLY A 47 -9.85 5.06 -16.33
N LYS A 48 -9.99 4.08 -17.23
CA LYS A 48 -10.41 2.71 -16.90
C LYS A 48 -9.25 1.78 -16.52
N PHE A 49 -8.00 2.19 -16.75
CA PHE A 49 -6.83 1.37 -16.49
C PHE A 49 -6.30 1.61 -15.08
N ILE A 50 -5.95 0.51 -14.41
CA ILE A 50 -5.38 0.55 -13.07
C ILE A 50 -3.87 0.62 -13.21
N MET A 51 -3.28 1.69 -12.70
CA MET A 51 -1.84 1.94 -12.78
C MET A 51 -1.10 1.33 -11.58
N GLY A 52 -1.75 1.19 -10.43
CA GLY A 52 -1.14 0.59 -9.22
C GLY A 52 -1.41 1.42 -7.97
N TRP A 53 -0.67 1.17 -6.90
CA TRP A 53 -0.78 1.89 -5.63
C TRP A 53 0.40 2.82 -5.42
N ARG A 54 0.16 3.95 -4.73
CA ARG A 54 1.24 4.86 -4.36
C ARG A 54 2.02 4.24 -3.20
N PRO A 55 3.34 4.01 -3.34
CA PRO A 55 4.14 3.38 -2.29
C PRO A 55 4.13 4.21 -0.99
N GLU A 56 4.03 5.53 -1.07
CA GLU A 56 3.90 6.43 0.10
C GLU A 56 2.64 6.14 0.92
N VAL A 57 1.52 5.85 0.26
CA VAL A 57 0.25 5.51 0.94
C VAL A 57 0.36 4.11 1.55
N VAL A 58 0.99 3.17 0.85
CA VAL A 58 1.21 1.82 1.34
C VAL A 58 2.05 1.85 2.62
N ALA A 59 3.17 2.56 2.59
CA ALA A 59 4.06 2.73 3.73
C ALA A 59 3.38 3.40 4.92
N ALA A 60 2.59 4.46 4.70
CA ALA A 60 1.86 5.14 5.77
C ALA A 60 0.83 4.21 6.46
N VAL A 61 0.19 3.33 5.69
CA VAL A 61 -0.74 2.33 6.25
C VAL A 61 0.01 1.25 7.02
N ASP A 62 1.15 0.79 6.52
CA ASP A 62 1.97 -0.20 7.24
C ASP A 62 2.57 0.38 8.53
N GLU A 63 3.03 1.63 8.51
CA GLU A 63 3.46 2.33 9.72
C GLU A 63 2.31 2.41 10.72
N ARG A 64 1.13 2.86 10.31
CA ARG A 64 -0.06 2.93 11.18
C ARG A 64 -0.45 1.57 11.75
N ASN A 65 -0.39 0.51 10.94
CA ASN A 65 -0.69 -0.85 11.39
C ASN A 65 0.38 -1.36 12.37
N THR A 66 1.65 -1.04 12.13
CA THR A 66 2.76 -1.39 13.01
C THR A 66 2.64 -0.67 14.35
N TYR A 67 2.33 0.63 14.34
CA TYR A 67 2.02 1.38 15.56
C TYR A 67 0.82 0.80 16.29
N SER A 68 -0.23 0.38 15.60
CA SER A 68 -1.38 -0.27 16.24
C SER A 68 -0.99 -1.60 16.91
N ILE A 69 -0.09 -2.38 16.30
CA ILE A 69 0.41 -3.63 16.89
C ILE A 69 1.34 -3.34 18.07
N ALA A 70 2.24 -2.37 17.94
CA ALA A 70 3.12 -1.96 19.02
C ALA A 70 2.35 -1.34 20.19
N ASP A 71 1.35 -0.51 19.93
CA ASP A 71 0.45 0.05 20.95
C ASP A 71 -0.40 -1.04 21.62
N TYR A 72 -0.83 -2.06 20.86
CA TYR A 72 -1.56 -3.20 21.42
C TYR A 72 -0.66 -4.13 22.26
N LEU A 73 0.54 -4.43 21.77
CA LEU A 73 1.48 -5.37 22.40
C LEU A 73 2.25 -4.75 23.56
N TYR A 74 2.68 -3.50 23.43
CA TYR A 74 3.51 -2.83 24.42
C TYR A 74 2.72 -1.84 25.27
N GLY A 75 1.47 -1.56 24.90
CA GLY A 75 0.61 -0.68 25.65
C GLY A 75 1.14 0.74 25.61
N LYS A 76 0.23 1.70 25.56
CA LYS A 76 0.53 2.99 26.15
C LYS A 76 0.78 2.77 27.64
N ALA A 77 2.01 2.50 28.03
CA ALA A 77 2.49 2.73 29.38
C ALA A 77 2.47 4.25 29.61
N GLY A 78 1.27 4.81 29.88
CA GLY A 78 1.11 6.22 30.17
C GLY A 78 -0.19 6.84 29.66
N LYS A 79 -1.29 6.59 30.36
CA LYS A 79 -1.90 7.63 31.20
C LYS A 79 -2.96 7.05 32.11
#